data_AF-A0A845ZRN2-F1
#
_entry.id   AF-A0A845ZRN2-F1
#
_cell.length_a   1.000
_cell.length_b   1.000
_cell.length_c   1.000
_cell.angle_alpha   90.00
_cell.angle_beta   90.00
_cell.angle_gamma   90.00
#
_symmetry.space_group_name_H-M   'P 1'
#
loop_
_entity.id
_entity.type
_entity.pdbx_description
1 polymer ?
#
loop_
_entity_poly.entity_id
_entity_poly.type
_entity_poly.pdbx_seq_one_letter_code
_entity_poly.pdbx_strand_id
1 'polypeptide(L)' 'ILGDDHRAFYQGKGDNDYAEIYDLESKDIIQLYGVADQYDLVDADNGLPGSTALYFKNDLIAVLHDVSVSDVSSRLEFLS' A
#
# COMPACT_ATOMS: atom_id res chain seq x y z
N ILE A 1 5.75 7.32 -4.89
CA ILE A 1 4.89 7.69 -3.74
C ILE A 1 3.50 7.18 -4.07
N LEU A 2 2.94 6.30 -3.24
CA LEU A 2 1.55 5.87 -3.42
C LEU A 2 0.61 6.92 -2.79
N GLY A 3 -0.49 7.24 -3.48
CA GLY A 3 -1.50 8.19 -2.99
C GLY A 3 -1.23 9.69 -3.22
N ASP A 4 -0.19 10.07 -3.97
CA ASP A 4 0.03 11.47 -4.39
C ASP A 4 -0.58 11.72 -5.77
N ASP A 5 -1.79 12.25 -5.87
CA ASP A 5 -2.50 12.47 -7.14
C ASP A 5 -1.72 13.25 -8.22
N HIS A 6 -0.72 14.06 -7.85
CA HIS A 6 0.09 14.85 -8.79
C HIS A 6 1.27 14.05 -9.36
N ARG A 7 1.64 12.94 -8.73
CA ARG A 7 2.70 12.01 -9.16
C ARG A 7 2.24 10.55 -9.13
N ALA A 8 0.93 10.34 -9.00
CA ALA A 8 0.36 9.03 -8.73
C ALA A 8 0.34 8.21 -10.00
N PHE A 9 0.64 6.93 -9.79
CA PHE A 9 0.29 5.88 -10.74
C PHE A 9 -1.20 5.49 -10.66
N TYR A 10 -1.98 6.08 -9.73
CA TYR A 10 -3.40 5.76 -9.46
C TYR A 10 -4.22 7.03 -9.17
N GLN A 11 -5.37 7.21 -9.83
CA GLN A 11 -6.24 8.40 -9.69
C GLN A 11 -7.69 8.06 -9.29
N GLY A 12 -7.96 6.85 -8.77
CA GLY A 12 -9.29 6.48 -8.28
C GLY A 12 -10.39 6.43 -9.35
N LYS A 13 -10.04 6.13 -10.62
CA LYS A 13 -11.00 6.13 -11.75
C LYS A 13 -11.32 4.74 -12.34
N GLY A 14 -10.77 3.66 -11.81
CA GLY A 14 -10.98 2.29 -12.32
C GLY A 14 -11.21 1.28 -11.22
N ASP A 15 -12.14 0.36 -11.44
CA ASP A 15 -12.38 -0.80 -10.57
C ASP A 15 -11.16 -1.73 -10.63
N ASN A 16 -10.44 -1.89 -9.52
CA ASN A 16 -9.26 -2.77 -9.31
C ASN A 16 -7.88 -2.21 -9.72
N ASP A 17 -7.68 -0.90 -9.76
CA ASP A 17 -6.35 -0.34 -10.01
C ASP A 17 -5.54 -0.20 -8.70
N TYR A 18 -5.02 -1.31 -8.16
CA TYR A 18 -4.06 -1.28 -7.05
C TYR A 18 -2.68 -1.73 -7.51
N ALA A 19 -1.64 -1.29 -6.79
CA ALA A 19 -0.29 -1.77 -7.03
C ALA A 19 -0.10 -3.18 -6.45
N GLU A 20 0.41 -4.12 -7.25
CA GLU A 20 0.93 -5.38 -6.72
C GLU A 20 2.43 -5.27 -6.48
N ILE A 21 2.85 -5.48 -5.24
CA ILE A 21 4.24 -5.33 -4.81
C ILE A 21 4.77 -6.71 -4.44
N TYR A 22 5.81 -7.12 -5.15
CA TYR A 22 6.50 -8.38 -4.97
C TYR A 22 7.91 -8.13 -4.44
N ASP A 23 8.47 -9.13 -3.75
CA ASP A 23 9.88 -9.17 -3.35
C ASP A 23 10.32 -7.95 -2.50
N LEU A 24 9.50 -7.56 -1.51
CA LEU A 24 9.84 -6.48 -0.59
C LEU A 24 10.96 -6.91 0.36
N GLU A 25 12.20 -6.55 0.04
CA GLU A 25 13.37 -6.89 0.85
C GLU A 25 13.49 -5.98 2.08
N SER A 26 14.31 -6.38 3.05
CA SER A 26 14.51 -5.65 4.31
C SER A 26 15.11 -4.25 4.15
N LYS A 27 15.74 -3.96 3.00
CA LYS A 27 16.30 -2.65 2.66
C LYS A 27 15.30 -1.71 1.99
N ASP A 28 14.16 -2.23 1.56
CA ASP A 28 13.18 -1.49 0.77
C ASP A 28 12.23 -0.71 1.67
N ILE A 29 11.83 0.46 1.19
CA ILE A 29 10.97 1.41 1.92
C ILE A 29 9.78 1.75 1.03
N ILE A 30 8.60 1.84 1.64
CA ILE A 30 7.38 2.28 0.97
C ILE A 30 7.10 3.71 1.39
N GLN A 31 7.21 4.63 0.43
CA GLN A 31 6.93 6.04 0.65
C GLN A 31 5.48 6.38 0.31
N LEU A 32 4.77 6.89 1.30
CA LEU A 32 3.36 7.28 1.26
C LEU A 32 3.22 8.79 1.44
N TYR A 33 2.18 9.38 0.85
CA TYR A 33 1.86 10.80 1.00
C TYR A 33 0.94 11.05 2.19
N GLY A 34 1.10 12.18 2.88
CA GLY A 34 0.18 12.57 3.95
C GLY A 34 0.57 11.95 5.29
N VAL A 35 -0.41 11.39 6.00
CA VAL A 35 -0.26 10.98 7.42
C VAL A 35 -0.80 9.58 7.65
N ALA A 36 -0.22 8.90 8.64
CA ALA A 36 -0.48 7.48 8.91
C ALA A 36 -1.95 7.14 9.21
N ASP A 37 -2.70 8.06 9.79
CA ASP A 37 -4.12 7.88 10.12
C ASP A 37 -5.06 7.80 8.90
N GLN A 38 -4.55 8.11 7.71
CA GLN A 38 -5.28 7.98 6.46
C GLN A 38 -5.14 6.59 5.83
N TYR A 39 -4.28 5.74 6.39
CA TYR A 39 -3.93 4.44 5.84
C TYR A 39 -4.32 3.31 6.76
N ASP A 40 -4.86 2.26 6.17
CA ASP A 40 -5.10 0.99 6.85
C ASP A 40 -4.21 -0.08 6.24
N LEU A 41 -3.52 -0.82 7.10
CA LEU A 41 -2.66 -1.94 6.71
C LEU A 41 -3.16 -3.20 7.39
N VAL A 42 -3.61 -4.17 6.61
CA VAL A 42 -4.30 -5.37 7.09
C VAL A 42 -3.83 -6.60 6.32
N ASP A 43 -4.07 -7.79 6.87
CA ASP A 43 -3.89 -9.02 6.10
C ASP A 43 -4.82 -8.98 4.89
N ALA A 44 -4.31 -9.41 3.74
CA ALA A 44 -5.12 -9.51 2.54
C ALA A 44 -6.17 -10.61 2.71
N ASP A 45 -7.43 -10.31 2.40
CA ASP A 45 -8.58 -11.23 2.51
C ASP A 45 -9.45 -11.14 1.25
N ASN A 46 -10.51 -11.95 1.18
CA ASN A 46 -11.54 -11.90 0.14
C ASN A 46 -11.02 -12.10 -1.31
N GLY A 47 -9.99 -12.93 -1.48
CA GLY A 47 -9.46 -13.30 -2.79
C GLY A 47 -8.46 -12.31 -3.39
N LEU A 48 -7.94 -11.37 -2.58
CA LEU A 48 -6.79 -10.57 -2.99
C LEU A 48 -5.55 -11.45 -3.20
N PRO A 49 -4.70 -11.14 -4.18
CA PRO A 49 -3.64 -12.05 -4.63
C PRO A 49 -2.41 -12.14 -3.70
N GLY A 50 -2.27 -11.25 -2.71
CA GLY A 50 -1.11 -11.18 -1.81
C GLY A 50 -1.44 -11.53 -0.35
N SER A 51 -0.51 -11.22 0.56
CA SER A 51 -0.63 -11.51 1.99
C SER A 51 -0.97 -10.28 2.83
N THR A 52 -0.63 -9.07 2.37
CA THR A 52 -0.92 -7.80 3.06
C THR A 52 -1.59 -6.83 2.08
N ALA A 53 -2.60 -6.11 2.55
CA ALA A 53 -3.31 -5.09 1.78
C ALA A 53 -3.13 -3.71 2.44
N LEU A 54 -2.86 -2.69 1.62
CA LEU A 54 -2.73 -1.29 2.02
C LEU A 54 -3.87 -0.49 1.40
N TYR A 55 -4.62 0.18 2.26
CA TYR A 55 -5.71 1.07 1.90
C TYR A 55 -5.36 2.51 2.21
N PHE A 56 -5.88 3.43 1.42
CA PHE A 56 -5.87 4.87 1.69
C PHE A 56 -7.32 5.37 1.70
N LYS A 57 -7.82 5.84 2.84
CA LYS A 57 -9.19 6.33 3.01
C LYS A 57 -10.26 5.34 2.48
N ASN A 58 -10.14 4.07 2.88
CA ASN A 58 -10.96 2.94 2.44
C ASN A 58 -10.80 2.50 0.97
N ASP A 59 -9.87 3.09 0.22
CA ASP A 59 -9.58 2.68 -1.15
C ASP A 59 -8.36 1.77 -1.19
N LEU A 60 -8.44 0.64 -1.89
CA LEU A 60 -7.34 -0.32 -2.00
C LEU A 60 -6.29 0.23 -2.95
N ILE A 61 -5.10 0.54 -2.43
CA ILE A 61 -4.03 1.16 -3.24
C ILE A 61 -2.84 0.22 -3.50
N ALA A 62 -2.64 -0.79 -2.65
CA ALA A 62 -1.63 -1.81 -2.90
C ALA A 62 -1.94 -3.14 -2.23
N VAL A 63 -1.45 -4.22 -2.84
CA VAL A 63 -1.38 -5.56 -2.28
C VAL A 63 0.08 -6.00 -2.31
N LEU A 64 0.58 -6.46 -1.18
CA LEU A 64 1.95 -6.91 -1.00
C LEU A 64 1.99 -8.42 -0.82
N HIS A 65 2.88 -9.05 -1.58
CA HIS A 65 3.05 -10.49 -1.63
C HIS A 65 4.13 -10.97 -0.65
N ASP A 66 3.87 -12.12 -0.03
CA ASP A 66 4.81 -12.84 0.84
C ASP A 66 5.44 -12.02 1.98
N VAL A 67 4.71 -11.02 2.48
CA VAL A 67 5.14 -10.13 3.56
C VAL A 67 4.01 -9.88 4.56
N SER A 68 4.36 -9.81 5.85
CA SER A 68 3.39 -9.61 6.94
C SER A 68 3.06 -8.13 7.17
N VAL A 69 1.89 -7.86 7.75
CA VAL A 69 1.47 -6.52 8.17
C VAL A 69 2.52 -5.85 9.07
N SER A 70 3.08 -6.57 10.04
CA SER A 70 4.10 -6.03 10.94
C SER A 70 5.39 -5.64 10.19
N ASP A 71 5.79 -6.45 9.21
CA ASP A 71 6.99 -6.16 8.41
C ASP A 71 6.77 -4.92 7.55
N VAL A 72 5.63 -4.83 6.86
CA VAL A 72 5.29 -3.67 6.03
C VAL A 72 5.16 -2.41 6.89
N SER A 73 4.48 -2.49 8.04
CA SER A 73 4.32 -1.36 8.95
C SER A 73 5.64 -0.77 9.42
N SER A 74 6.69 -1.58 9.56
CA SER A 74 8.03 -1.12 9.97
C SER A 74 8.79 -0.38 8.86
N ARG A 75 8.29 -0.40 7.61
CA ARG A 75 8.93 0.11 6.40
C ARG A 75 8.17 1.25 5.73
N LEU A 76 7.11 1.75 6.35
CA LEU A 76 6.34 2.89 5.85
C LEU A 76 7.03 4.20 6.23
N GLU A 77 7.25 5.05 5.23
CA GLU A 77 7.67 6.44 5.42
C GLU A 77 6.61 7.39 4.88
N PHE A 78 6.23 8.38 5.69
CA PHE A 78 5.24 9.38 5.32
C PHE A 78 5.92 10.68 4.93
N LEU A 79 5.62 11.15 3.72
CA LEU A 79 6.09 12.42 3.19
C LEU A 79 5.01 13.48 3.47
N SER A 80 5.43 14.53 4.19
CA SER A 80 4.64 15.72 4.51
C SER A 80 4.60 16.72 3.36
#